data_AF-A0A534KFQ4-F1
#
_entry.id   AF-A0A534KFQ4-F1
#
_cell.length_a   1.000
_cell.length_b   1.000
_cell.length_c   1.000
_cell.angle_alpha   90.00
_cell.angle_beta   90.00
_cell.angle_gamma   90.00
#
_symmetry.space_group_name_H-M   'P 1'
#
loop_
_entity.id
_entity.type
_entity.pdbx_description
1 polymer ?
#
loop_
_entity_poly.entity_id
_entity_poly.type
_entity_poly.pdbx_seq_one_letter_code
_entity_poly.pdbx_strand_id
1 'polypeptide(L)'
;MIVGSMEGDLAPRSGRLAGGYGSFGPVYHGACTWDCFDRWAWSFISRDHAPKRFGPGYVLGGIRLHPAAAQRAVAMAEDHRRRQGLAHAQHLIEAEDHEGAAKIYQTLGMWKEAGEVRRSGRRQIVTQVHVNVNDLVDQVRKAGIVTDYTCPACRGHIPISGDTTLAKLRSCQYCGSAIQTTDLVEFLTRVVGYP
;
A
#
# COMPACT_ATOMS: atom_id res chain seq x y z
N MET A 1 -9.72 36.26 -11.19
CA MET A 1 -8.33 36.53 -11.58
C MET A 1 -8.18 36.32 -13.09
N ILE A 2 -7.83 37.35 -13.88
CA ILE A 2 -7.50 37.18 -15.31
C ILE A 2 -5.99 36.97 -15.40
N VAL A 3 -5.58 35.82 -15.92
CA VAL A 3 -4.19 35.57 -16.30
C VAL A 3 -4.06 36.00 -17.75
N GLY A 4 -3.42 37.15 -17.98
CA GLY A 4 -3.07 37.60 -19.32
C GLY A 4 -1.82 36.85 -19.78
N SER A 5 -1.93 36.07 -20.85
CA SER A 5 -0.76 35.63 -21.60
C SER A 5 -0.02 36.88 -22.07
N MET A 6 1.19 37.10 -21.56
CA MET A 6 2.12 38.04 -22.17
C MET A 6 2.68 37.39 -23.43
N GLU A 7 1.94 37.49 -24.52
CA GLU A 7 2.47 37.39 -25.88
C GLU A 7 1.43 38.00 -26.84
N GLY A 8 1.65 39.28 -27.17
CA GLY A 8 1.01 40.00 -28.27
C GLY A 8 -0.47 40.34 -28.13
N ASP A 9 -0.80 41.44 -27.45
CA ASP A 9 -1.86 42.42 -27.82
C ASP A 9 -2.29 43.24 -26.58
N LEU A 10 -1.40 44.12 -26.12
CA LEU A 10 -1.73 45.17 -25.16
C LEU A 10 -2.03 46.47 -25.93
N ALA A 11 -3.27 46.63 -26.35
CA ALA A 11 -3.82 47.96 -26.59
C ALA A 11 -4.37 48.51 -25.26
N PRO A 12 -3.94 49.69 -24.78
CA PRO A 12 -4.52 50.29 -23.59
C PRO A 12 -5.81 50.98 -24.00
N ARG A 13 -6.96 50.42 -23.64
CA ARG A 13 -8.24 51.16 -23.66
C ARG A 13 -8.73 51.36 -22.24
N SER A 14 -8.20 52.40 -21.58
CA SER A 14 -8.91 53.08 -20.50
C SER A 14 -10.08 53.86 -21.10
N GLY A 15 -11.22 53.21 -21.27
CA GLY A 15 -12.47 53.88 -21.58
C GLY A 15 -13.15 54.33 -20.29
N ARG A 16 -13.08 55.63 -19.98
CA ARG A 16 -14.09 56.26 -19.12
C ARG A 16 -15.45 56.04 -19.78
N LEU A 17 -16.45 55.59 -19.04
CA LEU A 17 -17.84 55.77 -19.45
C LEU A 17 -18.66 56.36 -18.29
N ALA A 18 -19.36 57.42 -18.67
CA ALA A 18 -20.35 58.14 -17.90
C ALA A 18 -21.63 57.29 -17.74
N GLY A 19 -22.38 57.59 -16.68
CA GLY A 19 -23.83 57.41 -16.53
C GLY A 19 -24.48 56.18 -17.16
N GLY A 20 -24.71 55.15 -16.35
CA GLY A 20 -25.64 54.06 -16.67
C GLY A 20 -25.68 53.07 -15.53
N TYR A 21 -26.87 52.71 -15.05
CA TYR A 21 -27.09 51.75 -13.97
C TYR A 21 -26.32 50.44 -14.23
N GLY A 22 -25.19 50.28 -13.54
CA GLY A 22 -24.19 49.27 -13.84
C GLY A 22 -24.67 47.88 -13.44
N SER A 23 -24.83 47.00 -14.43
CA SER A 23 -24.59 45.58 -14.18
C SER A 23 -23.12 45.44 -13.83
N PHE A 24 -22.81 45.28 -12.54
CA PHE A 24 -21.48 44.88 -12.08
C PHE A 24 -21.21 43.47 -12.63
N GLY A 25 -20.65 43.41 -13.84
CA GLY A 25 -20.01 42.20 -14.34
C GLY A 25 -18.98 41.72 -13.33
N PRO A 26 -18.75 40.40 -13.17
CA PRO A 26 -17.83 39.88 -12.17
C PRO A 26 -16.49 40.57 -12.29
N VAL A 27 -16.10 41.33 -11.26
CA VAL A 27 -14.83 42.04 -11.21
C VAL A 27 -13.73 40.99 -11.10
N TYR A 28 -13.11 40.66 -12.22
CA TYR A 28 -11.94 39.78 -12.21
C TYR A 28 -10.71 40.62 -11.88
N HIS A 29 -10.12 40.41 -10.69
CA HIS A 29 -8.85 41.04 -10.35
C HIS A 29 -7.77 40.62 -11.38
N GLY A 30 -7.08 41.59 -11.97
CA GLY A 30 -6.00 41.36 -12.94
C GLY A 30 -4.61 41.44 -12.28
N ALA A 31 -3.63 40.85 -12.97
CA ALA A 31 -2.17 40.99 -12.80
C ALA A 31 -1.45 39.94 -11.93
N CYS A 32 -1.44 38.69 -12.38
CA CYS A 32 -0.54 37.66 -11.87
C CYS A 32 -0.18 36.75 -13.07
N THR A 33 1.11 36.47 -13.28
CA THR A 33 1.58 35.49 -14.29
C THR A 33 1.12 34.09 -13.91
N TRP A 34 1.21 33.11 -14.82
CA TRP A 34 0.84 31.72 -14.51
C TRP A 34 1.63 31.16 -13.32
N ASP A 35 2.92 31.46 -13.19
CA ASP A 35 3.72 31.00 -12.04
C ASP A 35 3.27 31.63 -10.71
N CYS A 36 2.94 32.92 -10.74
CA CYS A 36 2.38 33.62 -9.59
C CYS A 36 1.03 32.99 -9.19
N PHE A 37 0.19 32.65 -10.18
CA PHE A 37 -1.10 32.01 -9.94
C PHE A 37 -0.91 30.61 -9.35
N ASP A 38 0.01 29.82 -9.90
CA ASP A 38 0.28 28.46 -9.43
C ASP A 38 0.78 28.47 -7.99
N ARG A 39 1.70 29.37 -7.64
CA ARG A 39 2.16 29.52 -6.24
C ARG A 39 1.02 29.92 -5.30
N TRP A 40 0.18 30.87 -5.72
CA TRP A 40 -0.97 31.29 -4.94
C TRP A 40 -1.97 30.14 -4.77
N ALA A 41 -2.38 29.49 -5.85
CA ALA A 41 -3.35 28.40 -5.82
C ALA A 41 -2.81 27.19 -5.04
N TRP A 42 -1.51 26.90 -5.15
CA TRP A 42 -0.85 25.85 -4.39
C TRP A 42 -0.91 26.08 -2.89
N SER A 43 -0.85 27.33 -2.42
CA SER A 43 -0.96 27.64 -0.98
C SER A 43 -2.28 27.17 -0.35
N PHE A 44 -3.34 27.05 -1.15
CA PHE A 44 -4.63 26.50 -0.74
C PHE A 44 -4.71 24.99 -1.01
N ILE A 45 -4.32 24.57 -2.22
CA ILE A 45 -4.44 23.17 -2.64
C ILE A 45 -3.59 22.24 -1.77
N SER A 46 -2.39 22.65 -1.38
CA SER A 46 -1.52 21.89 -0.45
C SER A 46 -2.11 21.67 0.94
N ARG A 47 -3.17 22.41 1.30
CA ARG A 47 -3.93 22.26 2.55
C ARG A 47 -5.30 21.64 2.31
N ASP A 48 -5.46 20.92 1.21
CA ASP A 48 -6.70 20.28 0.76
C ASP A 48 -7.86 21.24 0.46
N HIS A 49 -7.58 22.53 0.27
CA HIS A 49 -8.59 23.50 -0.16
C HIS A 49 -8.67 23.51 -1.69
N ALA A 50 -9.45 22.60 -2.25
CA ALA A 50 -9.67 22.52 -3.70
C ALA A 50 -10.66 23.60 -4.22
N PRO A 51 -10.55 24.01 -5.49
CA PRO A 51 -11.53 24.90 -6.12
C PRO A 51 -12.94 24.30 -6.05
N LYS A 52 -13.91 25.09 -5.58
CA LYS A 52 -15.32 24.67 -5.50
C LYS A 52 -16.12 25.31 -6.61
N ARG A 53 -17.06 24.57 -7.18
CA ARG A 53 -17.99 25.10 -8.18
C ARG A 53 -18.98 26.05 -7.49
N PHE A 54 -19.12 27.26 -8.04
CA PHE A 54 -20.05 28.28 -7.54
C PHE A 54 -20.78 28.89 -8.75
N GLY A 55 -22.04 28.46 -8.95
CA GLY A 55 -22.80 28.79 -10.15
C GLY A 55 -22.07 28.34 -11.44
N PRO A 56 -21.90 29.23 -12.44
CA PRO A 56 -21.21 28.90 -13.68
C PRO A 56 -19.67 28.94 -13.58
N GLY A 57 -19.11 29.31 -12.43
CA GLY A 57 -17.67 29.47 -12.24
C GLY A 57 -17.09 28.59 -11.13
N TYR A 58 -15.79 28.76 -10.89
CA TYR A 58 -15.09 28.17 -9.74
C TYR A 58 -14.61 29.27 -8.80
N VAL A 59 -14.57 28.94 -7.52
CA VAL A 59 -14.07 29.82 -6.46
C VAL A 59 -12.97 29.07 -5.70
N LEU A 60 -11.87 29.76 -5.44
CA LEU A 60 -10.77 29.29 -4.60
C LEU A 60 -10.36 30.40 -3.64
N GLY A 61 -10.26 30.11 -2.35
CA GLY A 61 -9.90 31.11 -1.34
C GLY A 61 -10.84 32.32 -1.29
N GLY A 62 -12.13 32.14 -1.63
CA GLY A 62 -13.13 33.23 -1.71
C GLY A 62 -13.08 34.05 -3.01
N ILE A 63 -12.13 33.80 -3.92
CA ILE A 63 -11.98 34.53 -5.17
C ILE A 63 -12.58 33.75 -6.34
N ARG A 64 -13.40 34.42 -7.17
CA ARG A 64 -13.92 33.85 -8.41
C ARG A 64 -12.83 33.78 -9.49
N LEU A 65 -12.62 32.57 -9.99
CA LEU A 65 -11.62 32.28 -11.01
C LEU A 65 -12.17 32.52 -12.41
N HIS A 66 -11.31 32.99 -13.31
CA HIS A 66 -11.57 32.98 -14.74
C HIS A 66 -11.55 31.53 -15.25
N PRO A 67 -12.33 31.13 -16.27
CA PRO A 67 -12.42 29.73 -16.71
C PRO A 67 -11.07 29.03 -16.96
N ALA A 68 -10.13 29.70 -17.63
CA ALA A 68 -8.78 29.14 -17.86
C ALA A 68 -8.01 28.87 -16.55
N ALA A 69 -8.06 29.81 -15.61
CA ALA A 69 -7.41 29.67 -14.29
C ALA A 69 -8.14 28.62 -13.42
N ALA A 70 -9.46 28.52 -13.55
CA ALA A 70 -10.25 27.51 -12.87
C ALA A 70 -9.85 26.10 -13.31
N GLN A 71 -9.76 25.85 -14.63
CA GLN A 71 -9.34 24.55 -15.16
C GLN A 71 -7.95 24.16 -14.68
N ARG A 72 -7.00 25.11 -14.70
CA ARG A 72 -5.64 24.88 -14.20
C ARG A 72 -5.60 24.54 -12.72
N ALA A 73 -6.34 25.28 -11.88
CA ALA A 73 -6.41 24.99 -10.45
C ALA A 73 -7.12 23.66 -10.14
N VAL A 74 -8.13 23.29 -10.91
CA VAL A 74 -8.81 21.99 -10.79
C VAL A 74 -7.83 20.86 -11.11
N ALA A 75 -7.12 20.94 -12.25
CA ALA A 75 -6.10 19.95 -12.62
C ALA A 75 -5.01 19.85 -11.54
N MET A 76 -4.53 20.98 -11.02
CA MET A 76 -3.52 20.99 -9.96
C MET A 76 -4.03 20.34 -8.66
N ALA A 77 -5.31 20.53 -8.30
CA ALA A 77 -5.92 19.89 -7.15
C ALA A 77 -6.11 18.38 -7.34
N GLU A 78 -6.50 17.94 -8.54
CA GLU A 78 -6.61 16.52 -8.90
C GLU A 78 -5.25 15.82 -8.86
N ASP A 79 -4.22 16.45 -9.43
CA ASP A 79 -2.84 15.96 -9.38
C ASP A 79 -2.31 15.86 -7.95
N HIS A 80 -2.65 16.80 -7.09
CA HIS A 80 -2.27 16.77 -5.68
C HIS A 80 -2.92 15.59 -4.96
N ARG A 81 -4.24 15.43 -5.10
CA ARG A 81 -5.00 14.31 -4.50
C ARG A 81 -4.48 12.97 -4.98
N ARG A 82 -4.17 12.85 -6.27
CA ARG A 82 -3.57 11.64 -6.84
C ARG A 82 -2.22 11.32 -6.18
N ARG A 83 -1.33 12.31 -6.04
CA ARG A 83 -0.04 12.14 -5.36
C ARG A 83 -0.19 11.76 -3.88
N GLN A 84 -1.10 12.41 -3.16
CA GLN A 84 -1.42 12.05 -1.77
C GLN A 84 -1.95 10.62 -1.67
N GLY A 85 -2.86 10.21 -2.57
CA GLY A 85 -3.38 8.84 -2.61
C GLY A 85 -2.28 7.81 -2.84
N LEU A 86 -1.34 8.09 -3.76
CA LEU A 86 -0.19 7.22 -4.00
C LEU A 86 0.72 7.12 -2.76
N ALA A 87 1.03 8.25 -2.12
CA ALA A 87 1.83 8.25 -0.89
C ALA A 87 1.14 7.49 0.25
N HIS A 88 -0.18 7.66 0.39
CA HIS A 88 -0.97 6.91 1.36
C HIS A 88 -0.93 5.40 1.09
N ALA A 89 -1.05 4.98 -0.17
CA ALA A 89 -0.92 3.58 -0.55
C ALA A 89 0.47 3.01 -0.23
N GLN A 90 1.54 3.78 -0.42
CA GLN A 90 2.90 3.37 -0.05
C GLN A 90 3.04 3.15 1.46
N HIS A 91 2.55 4.07 2.28
CA HIS A 91 2.56 3.91 3.74
C HIS A 91 1.74 2.71 4.21
N LEU A 92 0.64 2.36 3.53
CA LEU A 92 -0.12 1.14 3.83
C LEU A 92 0.66 -0.13 3.48
N ILE A 93 1.44 -0.12 2.40
CA ILE A 93 2.34 -1.24 2.06
C ILE A 93 3.44 -1.39 3.13
N GLU A 94 4.02 -0.28 3.58
CA GLU A 94 5.01 -0.27 4.67
C GLU A 94 4.42 -0.79 5.99
N ALA A 95 3.14 -0.54 6.24
CA ALA A 95 2.38 -1.05 7.37
C ALA A 95 1.84 -2.48 7.18
N GLU A 96 2.24 -3.18 6.11
CA GLU A 96 1.79 -4.52 5.71
C GLU A 96 0.27 -4.65 5.42
N ASP A 97 -0.47 -3.55 5.33
CA ASP A 97 -1.87 -3.51 4.90
C ASP A 97 -1.98 -3.47 3.37
N HIS A 98 -1.70 -4.62 2.77
CA HIS A 98 -1.72 -4.81 1.32
C HIS A 98 -3.12 -4.65 0.71
N GLU A 99 -4.19 -5.01 1.45
CA GLU A 99 -5.56 -4.86 0.95
C GLU A 99 -6.04 -3.40 0.98
N GLY A 100 -5.67 -2.64 2.03
CA GLY A 100 -5.89 -1.20 2.09
C GLY A 100 -5.21 -0.47 0.94
N ALA A 101 -3.92 -0.76 0.71
CA ALA A 101 -3.15 -0.19 -0.40
C ALA A 101 -3.77 -0.54 -1.77
N ALA A 102 -4.17 -1.80 -1.97
CA ALA A 102 -4.79 -2.24 -3.22
C ALA A 102 -6.11 -1.51 -3.52
N LYS A 103 -6.94 -1.23 -2.50
CA LYS A 103 -8.18 -0.45 -2.67
C LYS A 103 -7.89 0.95 -3.19
N ILE A 104 -6.84 1.62 -2.67
CA ILE A 104 -6.46 2.96 -3.14
C ILE A 104 -6.05 2.91 -4.61
N TYR A 105 -5.20 1.96 -5.01
CA TYR A 105 -4.83 1.81 -6.42
C TYR A 105 -6.05 1.58 -7.33
N GLN A 106 -7.05 0.82 -6.87
CA GLN A 106 -8.30 0.65 -7.62
C GLN A 106 -9.07 1.96 -7.76
N THR A 107 -9.18 2.77 -6.70
CA THR A 107 -9.84 4.09 -6.78
C THR A 107 -9.12 5.06 -7.73
N LEU A 108 -7.81 4.90 -7.92
CA LEU A 108 -7.01 5.66 -8.87
C LEU A 108 -7.00 5.07 -10.30
N GLY A 109 -7.71 3.96 -10.54
CA GLY A 109 -7.75 3.26 -11.83
C GLY A 109 -6.53 2.41 -12.16
N MET A 110 -5.65 2.16 -11.18
CA MET A 110 -4.39 1.41 -11.30
C MET A 110 -4.60 -0.07 -10.97
N TRP A 111 -5.35 -0.77 -11.83
CA TRP A 111 -5.79 -2.14 -11.59
C TRP A 111 -4.65 -3.17 -11.58
N LYS A 112 -3.61 -2.93 -12.39
CA LYS A 112 -2.45 -3.82 -12.50
C LYS A 112 -1.65 -3.80 -11.19
N GLU A 113 -1.36 -2.61 -10.70
CA GLU A 113 -0.65 -2.35 -9.45
C GLU A 113 -1.43 -2.87 -8.26
N ALA A 114 -2.76 -2.66 -8.22
CA ALA A 114 -3.62 -3.25 -7.20
C ALA A 114 -3.51 -4.79 -7.16
N GLY A 115 -3.46 -5.44 -8.33
CA GLY A 115 -3.27 -6.89 -8.43
C GLY A 115 -1.88 -7.38 -8.03
N GLU A 116 -0.84 -6.59 -8.28
CA GLU A 116 0.54 -6.86 -7.83
C GLU A 116 0.67 -6.78 -6.32
N VAL A 117 0.12 -5.74 -5.70
CA VAL A 117 0.14 -5.56 -4.23
C VAL A 117 -0.55 -6.72 -3.53
N ARG A 118 -1.74 -7.15 -3.98
CA ARG A 118 -2.43 -8.32 -3.41
C ARG A 118 -1.62 -9.61 -3.54
N ARG A 119 -0.91 -9.81 -4.65
CA ARG A 119 -0.02 -10.96 -4.82
C ARG A 119 1.18 -10.88 -3.90
N SER A 120 1.73 -9.70 -3.66
CA SER A 120 2.86 -9.51 -2.75
C SER A 120 2.49 -9.82 -1.29
N GLY A 121 1.33 -9.35 -0.81
CA GLY A 121 0.84 -9.69 0.53
C GLY A 121 0.61 -11.19 0.72
N ARG A 122 0.06 -11.88 -0.30
CA ARG A 122 -0.08 -13.35 -0.26
C ARG A 122 1.26 -14.09 -0.25
N ARG A 123 2.29 -13.57 -0.94
CA ARG A 123 3.62 -14.18 -0.96
C ARG A 123 4.34 -14.04 0.39
N GLN A 124 4.15 -12.93 1.11
CA GLN A 124 4.75 -12.75 2.45
C GLN A 124 4.13 -13.67 3.51
N ILE A 125 2.82 -13.93 3.45
CA ILE A 125 2.14 -14.91 4.33
C ILE A 125 2.62 -16.34 4.06
N VAL A 126 3.17 -16.61 2.88
CA VAL A 126 3.85 -17.87 2.54
C VAL A 126 5.38 -17.70 2.67
N THR A 127 5.84 -16.99 3.70
CA THR A 127 7.15 -17.34 4.26
C THR A 127 6.98 -18.63 5.03
N GLN A 128 7.07 -19.73 4.27
CA GLN A 128 7.22 -21.07 4.78
C GLN A 128 8.27 -21.05 5.88
N VAL A 129 7.87 -21.28 7.13
CA VAL A 129 8.78 -21.77 8.16
C VAL A 129 9.19 -23.17 7.70
N HIS A 130 10.19 -23.23 6.81
CA HIS A 130 10.88 -24.48 6.50
C HIS A 130 11.72 -24.82 7.72
N VAL A 131 11.09 -25.45 8.71
CA VAL A 131 11.84 -26.06 9.81
C VAL A 131 12.62 -27.21 9.20
N ASN A 132 13.93 -27.03 9.10
CA ASN A 132 14.86 -28.05 8.65
C ASN A 132 14.87 -29.18 9.68
N VAL A 133 14.39 -30.36 9.30
CA VAL A 133 14.29 -31.55 10.16
C VAL A 133 15.65 -31.91 10.78
N ASN A 134 16.76 -31.59 10.11
CA ASN A 134 18.10 -31.84 10.65
C ASN A 134 18.42 -30.98 11.88
N ASP A 135 17.95 -29.73 11.91
CA ASP A 135 18.19 -28.82 13.04
C ASP A 135 17.36 -29.22 14.27
N LEU A 136 16.16 -29.79 14.06
CA LEU A 136 15.35 -30.37 15.14
C LEU A 136 15.99 -31.61 15.75
N VAL A 137 16.57 -32.49 14.93
CA VAL A 137 17.27 -33.70 15.41
C VAL A 137 18.52 -33.32 16.20
N ASP A 138 19.27 -32.30 15.75
CA ASP A 138 20.43 -31.79 16.49
C ASP A 138 20.04 -31.07 17.80
N GLN A 139 18.87 -30.44 17.85
CA GLN A 139 18.32 -29.86 19.09
C GLN A 139 17.88 -30.93 20.09
N VAL A 140 17.25 -32.03 19.65
CA VAL A 140 16.95 -33.19 20.52
C VAL A 140 18.24 -33.79 21.07
N ARG A 141 19.28 -33.90 20.22
CA ARG A 141 20.61 -34.36 20.64
C ARG A 141 21.24 -33.42 21.67
N LYS A 142 21.15 -32.10 21.50
CA LYS A 142 21.65 -31.11 22.48
C LYS A 142 20.83 -31.07 23.76
N ALA A 143 19.53 -31.34 23.69
CA ALA A 143 18.64 -31.34 24.84
C ALA A 143 18.74 -32.62 25.69
N GLY A 144 19.43 -33.67 25.20
CA GLY A 144 19.62 -34.92 25.93
C GLY A 144 18.32 -35.68 26.22
N ILE A 145 17.26 -35.42 25.45
CA ILE A 145 15.94 -35.99 25.66
C ILE A 145 15.91 -37.39 25.01
N VAL A 146 15.62 -38.41 25.81
CA VAL A 146 15.31 -39.75 25.33
C VAL A 146 13.78 -39.88 25.34
N THR A 147 13.18 -40.07 24.18
CA THR A 147 11.73 -40.30 24.06
C THR A 147 11.41 -41.61 23.39
N ASP A 148 10.29 -42.21 23.76
CA ASP A 148 9.80 -43.45 23.18
C ASP A 148 8.73 -43.15 22.12
N TYR A 149 9.07 -43.40 20.86
CA TYR A 149 8.08 -43.34 19.78
C TYR A 149 7.31 -44.66 19.73
N THR A 150 5.98 -44.57 19.83
CA THR A 150 5.10 -45.74 19.74
C THR A 150 4.74 -46.00 18.28
N CYS A 151 5.11 -47.16 17.75
CA CYS A 151 4.79 -47.53 16.38
C CYS A 151 3.26 -47.67 16.18
N PRO A 152 2.64 -47.01 15.20
CA PRO A 152 1.19 -47.11 14.98
C PRO A 152 0.74 -48.49 14.52
N ALA A 153 1.62 -49.27 13.87
CA ALA A 153 1.29 -50.58 13.32
C ALA A 153 1.34 -51.71 14.37
N CYS A 154 2.32 -51.71 15.27
CA CYS A 154 2.52 -52.80 16.24
C CYS A 154 2.49 -52.35 17.71
N ARG A 155 2.35 -51.05 17.96
CA ARG A 155 2.46 -50.44 19.30
C ARG A 155 3.79 -50.72 20.02
N GLY A 156 4.82 -51.14 19.30
CA GLY A 156 6.17 -51.30 19.84
C GLY A 156 6.76 -49.93 20.19
N HIS A 157 7.34 -49.83 21.39
CA HIS A 157 8.02 -48.64 21.87
C HIS A 157 9.45 -48.62 21.34
N ILE A 158 9.78 -47.62 20.52
CA ILE A 158 11.12 -47.44 19.94
C ILE A 158 11.81 -46.30 20.70
N PRO A 159 12.90 -46.55 21.45
CA PRO A 159 13.64 -45.49 22.10
C PRO A 159 14.38 -44.64 21.05
N ILE A 160 14.09 -43.35 21.03
CA ILE A 160 14.77 -42.33 20.23
C ILE A 160 15.70 -41.57 21.17
N SER A 161 17.01 -41.79 21.00
CA SER A 161 18.07 -41.02 21.64
C SER A 161 18.83 -40.17 20.61
N GLY A 162 19.68 -39.25 21.08
CA GLY A 162 20.51 -38.41 20.21
C GLY A 162 21.45 -39.18 19.26
N ASP A 163 21.70 -40.47 19.50
CA ASP A 163 22.53 -41.33 18.64
C ASP A 163 21.72 -42.05 17.55
N THR A 164 20.40 -41.85 17.53
CA THR A 164 19.49 -42.53 16.59
C THR A 164 19.50 -41.81 15.25
N THR A 165 19.96 -42.48 14.20
CA THR A 165 20.00 -41.92 12.84
C THR A 165 18.66 -42.11 12.12
N LEU A 166 18.27 -41.11 11.31
CA LEU A 166 17.04 -41.14 10.51
C LEU A 166 16.91 -42.40 9.63
N ALA A 167 18.03 -42.98 9.20
CA ALA A 167 18.05 -44.24 8.44
C ALA A 167 17.50 -45.44 9.23
N LYS A 168 17.74 -45.50 10.55
CA LYS A 168 17.23 -46.56 11.44
C LYS A 168 15.76 -46.35 11.83
N LEU A 169 15.22 -45.14 11.63
CA LEU A 169 13.83 -44.77 11.96
C LEU A 169 12.88 -44.85 10.76
N ARG A 170 13.37 -45.15 9.55
CA ARG A 170 12.52 -45.32 8.36
C ARG A 170 11.61 -46.55 8.46
N SER A 171 12.00 -47.55 9.26
CA SER A 171 11.21 -48.75 9.48
C SER A 171 11.19 -49.12 10.96
N CYS A 172 10.06 -49.68 11.40
CA CYS A 172 9.94 -50.20 12.75
C CYS A 172 10.84 -51.42 12.94
N GLN A 173 11.67 -51.43 14.00
CA GLN A 173 12.54 -52.56 14.33
C GLN A 173 11.77 -53.83 14.75
N TYR A 174 10.50 -53.68 15.17
CA TYR A 174 9.70 -54.79 15.67
C TYR A 174 8.82 -55.44 14.60
N CYS A 175 8.18 -54.65 13.73
CA CYS A 175 7.24 -55.18 12.72
C CYS A 175 7.62 -54.86 11.28
N GLY A 176 8.71 -54.12 11.05
CA GLY A 176 9.16 -53.76 9.71
C GLY A 176 8.30 -52.72 8.97
N SER A 177 7.25 -52.17 9.61
CA SER A 177 6.40 -51.15 8.98
C SER A 177 7.20 -49.88 8.66
N ALA A 178 6.99 -49.32 7.47
CA ALA A 178 7.57 -48.03 7.11
C ALA A 178 6.96 -46.92 7.97
N ILE A 179 7.81 -46.14 8.64
CA ILE A 179 7.39 -45.00 9.45
C ILE A 179 7.41 -43.76 8.56
N GLN A 180 6.29 -43.03 8.49
CA GLN A 180 6.23 -41.81 7.70
C GLN A 180 7.03 -40.69 8.35
N THR A 181 7.75 -39.93 7.53
CA THR A 181 8.56 -38.80 8.00
C THR A 181 7.71 -37.67 8.59
N THR A 182 6.45 -37.54 8.18
CA THR A 182 5.49 -36.58 8.73
C THR A 182 5.18 -36.85 10.19
N ASP A 183 4.89 -38.10 10.54
CA ASP A 183 4.46 -38.51 11.88
C ASP A 183 5.62 -38.39 12.89
N LEU A 184 6.85 -38.66 12.43
CA LEU A 184 8.06 -38.47 13.22
C LEU A 184 8.34 -36.98 13.50
N VAL A 185 8.15 -36.11 12.51
CA VAL A 185 8.34 -34.67 12.67
C VAL A 185 7.30 -34.08 13.61
N GLU A 186 6.03 -34.50 13.49
CA GLU A 186 4.96 -34.08 14.42
C GLU A 186 5.22 -34.56 15.86
N PHE A 187 5.72 -35.79 16.04
CA PHE A 187 6.09 -36.30 17.36
C PHE A 187 7.27 -35.52 17.95
N LEU A 188 8.35 -35.30 17.19
CA LEU A 188 9.54 -34.62 17.67
C LEU A 188 9.26 -33.14 17.98
N THR A 189 8.45 -32.45 17.19
CA THR A 189 8.03 -31.07 17.48
C THR A 189 7.20 -30.98 18.76
N ARG A 190 6.29 -31.94 18.99
CA ARG A 190 5.53 -32.05 20.26
C ARG A 190 6.42 -32.29 21.47
N VAL A 191 7.44 -33.14 21.32
CA VAL A 191 8.39 -33.50 22.40
C VAL A 191 9.33 -32.34 22.73
N VAL A 192 9.84 -31.63 21.72
CA VAL A 192 10.78 -30.52 21.88
C VAL A 192 10.09 -29.24 22.37
N GLY A 193 8.74 -29.18 22.29
CA GLY A 193 7.97 -28.05 22.81
C GLY A 193 8.11 -26.81 21.94
N TYR A 194 8.23 -26.97 20.63
CA TYR A 194 8.17 -25.85 19.69
C TYR A 194 6.70 -25.63 19.27
N PRO A 195 6.12 -24.43 19.46
CA PRO A 195 4.76 -24.10 19.02
C PRO A 195 4.62 -24.05 17.49
#